data_AF-A0A497N6L4-F1
#
_entry.id   AF-A0A497N6L4-F1
#
_cell.length_a   1.000
_cell.length_b   1.000
_cell.length_c   1.000
_cell.angle_alpha   90.00
_cell.angle_beta   90.00
_cell.angle_gamma   90.00
#
_symmetry.space_group_name_H-M   'P 1'
#
loop_
_entity.id
_entity.type
_entity.pdbx_description
1 polymer ?
#
loop_
_entity_poly.entity_id
_entity_poly.type
_entity_poly.pdbx_seq_one_letter_code
_entity_poly.pdbx_strand_id
1 'polypeptide(L)'
;MSFDLEEKRLKEEIKRRKPKIVFLQLPEGLKPKASRLAAVVEEAGALPIVSSDPCYGACDIAVSEAKILGADLIIHYGHTPMTMNTDLPTVYVEVMAKISIKESVANALPYLESWTKIGLVTTIQHIHQLDEAKNLLEAAGKTVLVGDAGRVKYSGQVLGCDFSNAQSVSETAEAFLFVGGG
;
A
#
# COMPACT_ATOMS: atom_id res chain seq x y z
N MET A 1 3.30 -10.71 -11.74
CA MET A 1 3.36 -10.31 -10.31
C MET A 1 2.06 -10.72 -9.64
N SER A 2 2.12 -11.44 -8.52
CA SER A 2 0.94 -11.89 -7.79
C SER A 2 0.72 -10.97 -6.60
N PHE A 3 -0.50 -10.46 -6.46
CA PHE A 3 -0.93 -9.62 -5.36
C PHE A 3 -1.92 -10.38 -4.49
N ASP A 4 -2.02 -10.03 -3.21
CA ASP A 4 -3.18 -10.38 -2.40
C ASP A 4 -4.23 -9.28 -2.52
N LEU A 5 -5.42 -9.62 -3.05
CA LEU A 5 -6.52 -8.68 -3.24
C LEU A 5 -7.52 -8.71 -2.07
N GLU A 6 -7.27 -9.52 -1.04
CA GLU A 6 -8.12 -9.66 0.15
C GLU A 6 -9.61 -9.88 -0.17
N GLU A 7 -9.94 -10.68 -1.18
CA GLU A 7 -11.33 -10.89 -1.66
C GLU A 7 -12.29 -11.38 -0.57
N LYS A 8 -11.79 -12.18 0.39
CA LYS A 8 -12.57 -12.61 1.56
C LYS A 8 -12.98 -11.42 2.42
N ARG A 9 -12.02 -10.54 2.74
CA ARG A 9 -12.25 -9.32 3.53
C ARG A 9 -13.19 -8.36 2.80
N LEU A 10 -13.04 -8.20 1.47
CA LEU A 10 -13.98 -7.43 0.64
C LEU A 10 -15.42 -7.94 0.84
N LYS A 11 -15.63 -9.25 0.70
CA LYS A 11 -16.96 -9.87 0.86
C LYS A 11 -17.52 -9.68 2.27
N GLU A 12 -16.69 -9.80 3.30
CA GLU A 12 -17.06 -9.58 4.70
C GLU A 12 -17.46 -8.12 4.98
N GLU A 13 -16.70 -7.15 4.47
CA GLU A 13 -17.00 -5.73 4.61
C GLU A 13 -18.35 -5.36 3.99
N ILE A 14 -18.64 -5.90 2.80
CA ILE A 14 -19.93 -5.68 2.11
C ILE A 14 -21.07 -6.32 2.90
N LYS A 15 -20.92 -7.58 3.34
CA LYS A 15 -21.96 -8.25 4.15
C LYS A 15 -22.24 -7.55 5.48
N ARG A 16 -21.20 -7.00 6.10
CA ARG A 16 -21.30 -6.27 7.37
C ARG A 16 -22.02 -4.93 7.20
N ARG A 17 -21.63 -4.16 6.19
CA ARG A 17 -22.14 -2.79 5.96
C ARG A 17 -23.45 -2.76 5.18
N LYS A 18 -23.72 -3.80 4.40
CA LYS A 18 -24.89 -3.94 3.51
C LYS A 18 -25.10 -2.73 2.57
N PRO A 19 -24.07 -2.23 1.88
CA PRO A 19 -24.25 -1.18 0.87
C PRO A 19 -25.09 -1.73 -0.29
N LYS A 20 -25.87 -0.87 -0.94
CA LYS A 20 -26.56 -1.23 -2.19
C LYS A 20 -25.65 -1.04 -3.39
N ILE A 21 -24.87 0.04 -3.41
CA ILE A 21 -23.94 0.37 -4.48
C ILE A 21 -22.52 0.53 -3.92
N VAL A 22 -21.57 -0.20 -4.49
CA VAL A 22 -20.16 -0.19 -4.10
C VAL A 22 -19.32 0.36 -5.25
N PHE A 23 -18.60 1.44 -4.97
CA PHE A 23 -17.67 2.05 -5.92
C PHE A 23 -16.26 1.47 -5.73
N LEU A 24 -15.75 0.77 -6.74
CA LEU A 24 -14.41 0.20 -6.77
C LEU A 24 -13.43 1.18 -7.42
N GLN A 25 -12.45 1.66 -6.65
CA GLN A 25 -11.37 2.49 -7.15
C GLN A 25 -10.05 1.72 -7.09
N LEU A 26 -9.37 1.63 -8.23
CA LEU A 26 -8.18 0.79 -8.44
C LEU A 26 -7.07 1.59 -9.12
N PRO A 27 -5.81 1.48 -8.67
CA PRO A 27 -4.67 2.00 -9.42
C PRO A 27 -4.48 1.20 -10.71
N GLU A 28 -3.76 1.78 -11.68
CA GLU A 28 -3.55 1.21 -13.02
C GLU A 28 -3.12 -0.27 -12.99
N GLY A 29 -2.15 -0.61 -12.14
CA GLY A 29 -1.64 -1.99 -12.01
C GLY A 29 -2.68 -3.02 -11.57
N LEU A 30 -3.82 -2.58 -11.01
CA LEU A 30 -4.90 -3.43 -10.52
C LEU A 30 -6.19 -3.33 -11.35
N LYS A 31 -6.31 -2.37 -12.28
CA LYS A 31 -7.47 -2.28 -13.19
C LYS A 31 -7.75 -3.56 -13.98
N PRO A 32 -6.76 -4.35 -14.44
CA PRO A 32 -7.02 -5.65 -15.07
C PRO A 32 -7.72 -6.67 -14.16
N LYS A 33 -7.80 -6.41 -12.84
CA LYS A 33 -8.51 -7.25 -11.86
C LYS A 33 -9.90 -6.73 -11.52
N ALA A 34 -10.32 -5.60 -12.08
CA ALA A 34 -11.58 -4.94 -11.73
C ALA A 34 -12.80 -5.82 -11.93
N SER A 35 -12.91 -6.53 -13.06
CA SER A 35 -14.04 -7.43 -13.35
C SER A 35 -14.17 -8.55 -12.33
N ARG A 36 -13.03 -9.13 -11.88
CA ARG A 36 -13.01 -10.14 -10.84
C ARG A 36 -13.49 -9.58 -9.50
N LEU A 37 -13.05 -8.39 -9.12
CA LEU A 37 -13.47 -7.74 -7.88
C LEU A 37 -14.94 -7.34 -7.91
N ALA A 38 -15.43 -6.86 -9.06
CA ALA A 38 -16.84 -6.57 -9.29
C ALA A 38 -17.72 -7.81 -9.07
N ALA A 39 -17.31 -8.97 -9.60
CA ALA A 39 -18.02 -10.24 -9.35
C ALA A 39 -18.09 -10.59 -7.85
N VAL A 40 -17.01 -10.35 -7.08
CA VAL A 40 -17.03 -10.57 -5.62
C VAL A 40 -18.01 -9.64 -4.91
N VAL A 41 -18.15 -8.40 -5.37
CA VAL A 41 -19.15 -7.44 -4.86
C VAL A 41 -20.57 -7.91 -5.16
N GLU A 42 -20.83 -8.37 -6.39
CA GLU A 42 -22.14 -8.90 -6.80
C GLU A 42 -22.53 -10.12 -5.98
N GLU A 43 -21.60 -11.07 -5.80
CA GLU A 43 -21.81 -12.25 -4.95
C GLU A 43 -22.07 -11.89 -3.48
N ALA A 44 -21.61 -10.72 -3.03
CA ALA A 44 -21.85 -10.21 -1.69
C ALA A 44 -23.20 -9.47 -1.57
N GLY A 45 -23.92 -9.28 -2.68
CA GLY A 45 -25.28 -8.72 -2.73
C GLY A 45 -25.33 -7.21 -2.96
N ALA A 46 -24.29 -6.60 -3.53
CA ALA A 46 -24.25 -5.18 -3.88
C ALA A 46 -23.98 -4.97 -5.38
N LEU A 47 -24.37 -3.82 -5.92
CA LEU A 47 -24.07 -3.40 -7.29
C LEU A 47 -22.67 -2.79 -7.35
N PRO A 48 -21.70 -3.38 -8.08
CA PRO A 48 -20.41 -2.75 -8.30
C PRO A 48 -20.47 -1.65 -9.35
N ILE A 49 -19.76 -0.56 -9.10
CA ILE A 49 -19.38 0.44 -10.09
C ILE A 49 -17.85 0.49 -10.09
N VAL A 50 -17.23 0.28 -11.23
CA VAL A 50 -15.76 0.34 -11.36
C VAL A 50 -15.36 1.70 -11.91
N SER A 51 -14.49 2.41 -11.20
CA SER A 51 -13.87 3.62 -11.74
C SER A 51 -12.92 3.28 -12.89
N SER A 52 -13.11 3.92 -14.05
CA SER A 52 -12.17 3.87 -15.16
C SER A 52 -11.12 4.97 -15.10
N ASP A 53 -11.32 6.00 -14.27
CA ASP A 53 -10.39 7.13 -14.15
C ASP A 53 -9.05 6.70 -13.53
N PRO A 54 -7.96 7.42 -13.82
CA PRO A 54 -6.69 7.22 -13.13
C PRO A 54 -6.88 7.29 -11.61
N CYS A 55 -6.05 6.56 -10.88
CA CYS A 55 -6.01 6.58 -9.43
C CYS A 55 -4.55 6.50 -8.99
N TYR A 56 -4.00 7.62 -8.53
CA TYR A 56 -2.57 7.72 -8.21
C TYR A 56 -2.23 7.50 -6.74
N GLY A 57 -3.23 7.53 -5.85
CA GLY A 57 -3.01 7.40 -4.42
C GLY A 57 -4.27 7.59 -3.59
N ALA A 58 -4.11 7.44 -2.28
CA ALA A 58 -5.12 7.84 -1.30
C ALA A 58 -5.33 9.37 -1.25
N CYS A 59 -4.49 10.17 -1.92
CA CYS A 59 -4.71 11.59 -2.17
C CYS A 59 -5.79 11.88 -3.23
N ASP A 60 -6.17 10.86 -4.01
CA ASP A 60 -6.96 10.96 -5.24
C ASP A 60 -8.24 10.10 -5.15
N ILE A 61 -8.95 10.18 -4.02
CA ILE A 61 -10.14 9.37 -3.80
C ILE A 61 -11.32 9.99 -4.54
N ALA A 62 -11.97 9.20 -5.39
CA ALA A 62 -13.09 9.64 -6.26
C ALA A 62 -14.42 9.77 -5.49
N VAL A 63 -14.43 10.57 -4.42
CA VAL A 63 -15.61 10.76 -3.55
C VAL A 63 -16.75 11.44 -4.30
N SER A 64 -16.45 12.44 -5.13
CA SER A 64 -17.45 13.21 -5.86
C SER A 64 -18.18 12.35 -6.89
N GLU A 65 -17.43 11.56 -7.65
CA GLU A 65 -17.91 10.63 -8.67
C GLU A 65 -18.76 9.54 -8.03
N ALA A 66 -18.27 8.95 -6.93
CA ALA A 66 -19.00 7.95 -6.17
C ALA A 66 -20.35 8.50 -5.66
N LYS A 67 -20.38 9.74 -5.16
CA LYS A 67 -21.62 10.41 -4.71
C LYS A 67 -22.59 10.66 -5.87
N ILE A 68 -22.11 11.16 -7.01
CA ILE A 68 -22.94 11.42 -8.20
C ILE A 68 -23.61 10.12 -8.69
N LEU A 69 -22.89 9.01 -8.61
CA LEU A 69 -23.39 7.69 -9.00
C LEU A 69 -24.20 6.99 -7.88
N GLY A 70 -24.41 7.66 -6.74
CA GLY A 70 -25.21 7.14 -5.63
C GLY A 70 -24.57 5.99 -4.87
N ALA A 71 -23.24 5.87 -4.89
CA ALA A 71 -22.54 4.84 -4.15
C ALA A 71 -22.68 5.04 -2.63
N ASP A 72 -22.85 3.92 -1.91
CA ASP A 72 -22.93 3.92 -0.44
C ASP A 72 -21.56 3.67 0.23
N LEU A 73 -20.63 3.08 -0.53
CA LEU A 73 -19.33 2.64 -0.04
C LEU A 73 -18.28 2.72 -1.16
N ILE A 74 -17.11 3.28 -0.86
CA ILE A 74 -15.91 3.17 -1.70
C ILE A 74 -15.05 2.03 -1.18
N ILE A 75 -14.59 1.15 -2.08
CA ILE A 75 -13.45 0.27 -1.82
C ILE A 75 -12.26 0.81 -2.61
N HIS A 76 -11.27 1.30 -1.89
CA HIS A 76 -10.06 1.89 -2.47
C HIS A 76 -8.88 0.94 -2.31
N TYR A 77 -8.35 0.47 -3.43
CA TYR A 77 -7.29 -0.54 -3.46
C TYR A 77 -5.89 0.06 -3.56
N GLY A 78 -4.91 -0.61 -2.95
CA GLY A 78 -3.48 -0.38 -3.20
C GLY A 78 -2.82 0.70 -2.34
N HIS A 79 -3.58 1.41 -1.50
CA HIS A 79 -3.06 2.52 -0.70
C HIS A 79 -3.51 2.42 0.75
N THR A 80 -2.74 3.04 1.65
CA THR A 80 -3.12 3.26 3.04
C THR A 80 -3.97 4.52 3.17
N PRO A 81 -4.88 4.62 4.15
CA PRO A 81 -5.60 5.86 4.43
C PRO A 81 -4.63 7.02 4.67
N MET A 82 -4.96 8.19 4.14
CA MET A 82 -4.35 9.46 4.54
C MET A 82 -5.23 10.15 5.58
N THR A 83 -4.71 11.17 6.27
CA THR A 83 -5.43 12.01 7.23
C THR A 83 -6.44 12.96 6.57
N MET A 84 -7.22 12.44 5.62
CA MET A 84 -8.30 13.14 4.95
C MET A 84 -9.63 12.49 5.34
N ASN A 85 -10.54 13.30 5.88
CA ASN A 85 -11.89 12.85 6.14
C ASN A 85 -12.65 12.77 4.82
N THR A 86 -13.15 11.58 4.49
CA THR A 86 -14.05 11.39 3.35
C THR A 86 -15.49 11.36 3.86
N ASP A 87 -16.34 12.21 3.29
CA ASP A 87 -17.77 12.25 3.64
C ASP A 87 -18.56 11.01 3.16
N LEU A 88 -17.93 10.12 2.40
CA LEU A 88 -18.49 8.83 2.00
C LEU A 88 -17.69 7.71 2.69
N PRO A 89 -18.34 6.68 3.27
CA PRO A 89 -17.64 5.55 3.85
C PRO A 89 -16.65 4.94 2.85
N THR A 90 -15.40 4.79 3.27
CA THR A 90 -14.32 4.26 2.44
C THR A 90 -13.60 3.14 3.17
N VAL A 91 -13.43 1.99 2.51
CA VAL A 91 -12.60 0.88 2.98
C VAL A 91 -11.35 0.81 2.12
N TYR A 92 -10.20 0.84 2.79
CA TYR A 92 -8.91 0.68 2.14
C TYR A 92 -8.47 -0.78 2.18
N VAL A 93 -8.09 -1.30 1.02
CA VAL A 93 -7.52 -2.63 0.84
C VAL A 93 -6.06 -2.49 0.45
N GLU A 94 -5.18 -2.93 1.33
CA GLU A 94 -3.73 -2.80 1.16
C GLU A 94 -3.24 -3.98 0.33
N VAL A 95 -2.75 -3.70 -0.87
CA VAL A 95 -2.43 -4.75 -1.84
C VAL A 95 -0.95 -5.09 -1.75
N MET A 96 -0.65 -6.17 -1.04
CA MET A 96 0.72 -6.63 -0.79
C MET A 96 1.25 -7.46 -1.97
N ALA A 97 2.49 -7.21 -2.35
CA ALA A 97 3.19 -7.94 -3.39
C ALA A 97 3.74 -9.27 -2.84
N LYS A 98 3.43 -10.39 -3.49
CA LYS A 98 3.88 -11.73 -3.04
C LYS A 98 5.29 -12.09 -3.48
N ILE A 99 5.95 -11.23 -4.26
CA ILE A 99 7.32 -11.45 -4.70
C ILE A 99 8.27 -11.28 -3.50
N SER A 100 9.17 -12.24 -3.30
CA SER A 100 10.17 -12.16 -2.23
C SER A 100 11.22 -11.11 -2.56
N ILE A 101 11.60 -10.32 -1.56
CA ILE A 101 12.66 -9.31 -1.66
C ILE A 101 14.05 -9.87 -1.38
N LYS A 102 14.16 -11.11 -0.88
CA LYS A 102 15.40 -11.68 -0.32
C LYS A 102 16.57 -11.62 -1.29
N GLU A 103 16.36 -12.02 -2.54
CA GLU A 103 17.40 -12.01 -3.56
C GLU A 103 17.81 -10.57 -3.92
N SER A 104 16.84 -9.66 -4.04
CA SER A 104 17.10 -8.24 -4.33
C SER A 104 17.90 -7.57 -3.21
N VAL A 105 17.57 -7.84 -1.95
CA VAL A 105 18.30 -7.30 -0.79
C VAL A 105 19.70 -7.90 -0.71
N ALA A 106 19.86 -9.22 -0.93
CA ALA A 106 21.17 -9.87 -0.95
C ALA A 106 22.08 -9.29 -2.03
N ASN A 107 21.54 -9.06 -3.24
CA ASN A 107 22.27 -8.45 -4.35
C ASN A 107 22.61 -6.98 -4.09
N ALA A 108 21.91 -6.30 -3.17
CA ALA A 108 22.22 -4.93 -2.78
C ALA A 108 23.41 -4.84 -1.80
N LEU A 109 23.71 -5.91 -1.05
CA LEU A 109 24.74 -5.90 0.01
C LEU A 109 26.13 -5.43 -0.46
N PRO A 110 26.66 -5.87 -1.62
CA PRO A 110 27.97 -5.42 -2.10
C PRO A 110 28.03 -3.90 -2.32
N TYR A 111 26.91 -3.28 -2.72
CA TYR A 111 26.83 -1.84 -2.92
C TYR A 111 26.76 -1.06 -1.61
N LEU A 112 26.48 -1.73 -0.48
CA LEU A 112 26.37 -1.13 0.84
C LEU A 112 27.63 -1.32 1.68
N GLU A 113 28.70 -1.92 1.16
CA GLU A 113 29.92 -2.26 1.92
C GLU A 113 30.54 -1.07 2.65
N SER A 114 30.56 0.11 2.03
CA SER A 114 31.17 1.32 2.60
C SER A 114 30.41 1.95 3.78
N TRP A 115 29.18 1.51 4.06
CA TRP A 115 28.33 2.09 5.10
C TRP A 115 27.93 1.04 6.14
N THR A 116 27.90 1.44 7.40
CA THR A 116 27.53 0.59 8.53
C THR A 116 26.08 0.83 8.95
N LYS A 117 25.61 2.08 8.93
CA LYS A 117 24.26 2.48 9.36
C LYS A 117 23.36 2.73 8.15
N ILE A 118 22.44 1.82 7.91
CA ILE A 118 21.56 1.85 6.74
C ILE A 118 20.14 2.24 7.17
N GLY A 119 19.65 3.36 6.65
CA GLY A 119 18.23 3.69 6.69
C GLY A 119 17.46 2.75 5.76
N LEU A 120 16.41 2.10 6.26
CA LEU A 120 15.62 1.15 5.49
C LEU A 120 14.20 1.67 5.29
N VAL A 121 13.79 1.78 4.03
CA VAL A 121 12.48 2.32 3.64
C VAL A 121 11.85 1.50 2.52
N THR A 122 10.53 1.57 2.41
CA THR A 122 9.76 0.85 1.38
C THR A 122 8.40 1.49 1.12
N THR A 123 7.61 0.92 0.20
CA THR A 123 6.22 1.31 -0.05
C THR A 123 5.26 0.27 0.54
N ILE A 124 3.97 0.60 0.57
CA ILE A 124 2.90 -0.27 1.10
C ILE A 124 2.91 -1.69 0.49
N GLN A 125 3.31 -1.83 -0.78
CA GLN A 125 3.32 -3.11 -1.48
C GLN A 125 4.30 -4.12 -0.85
N HIS A 126 5.40 -3.65 -0.26
CA HIS A 126 6.46 -4.50 0.29
C HIS A 126 6.62 -4.34 1.81
N ILE A 127 5.78 -3.53 2.47
CA ILE A 127 5.90 -3.22 3.91
C ILE A 127 5.93 -4.48 4.80
N HIS A 128 5.17 -5.51 4.43
CA HIS A 128 5.12 -6.79 5.14
C HIS A 128 6.43 -7.60 5.09
N GLN A 129 7.38 -7.21 4.24
CA GLN A 129 8.70 -7.82 4.11
C GLN A 129 9.81 -6.92 4.69
N LEU A 130 9.48 -5.77 5.29
CA LEU A 130 10.46 -4.83 5.82
C LEU A 130 11.34 -5.47 6.92
N ASP A 131 10.74 -6.27 7.78
CA ASP A 131 11.47 -7.01 8.83
C ASP A 131 12.42 -8.06 8.23
N GLU A 132 12.05 -8.69 7.11
CA GLU A 132 12.94 -9.62 6.41
C GLU A 132 14.16 -8.87 5.84
N ALA A 133 13.96 -7.72 5.19
CA ALA A 133 15.05 -6.88 4.71
C ALA A 133 15.98 -6.44 5.86
N LYS A 134 15.39 -6.00 6.97
CA LYS A 134 16.14 -5.61 8.17
C LYS A 134 17.02 -6.76 8.66
N ASN A 135 16.46 -7.95 8.84
CA ASN A 135 17.20 -9.11 9.33
C ASN A 135 18.36 -9.51 8.39
N LEU A 136 18.16 -9.41 7.06
CA LEU A 136 19.22 -9.69 6.08
C LEU A 136 20.38 -8.69 6.17
N LEU A 137 20.07 -7.41 6.34
CA LEU A 137 21.08 -6.36 6.52
C LEU A 137 21.83 -6.52 7.86
N GLU A 138 21.11 -6.80 8.95
CA GLU A 138 21.71 -7.02 10.27
C GLU A 138 22.61 -8.26 10.29
N ALA A 139 22.19 -9.35 9.64
CA ALA A 139 23.02 -10.54 9.45
C ALA A 139 24.30 -10.27 8.64
N ALA A 140 24.29 -9.24 7.77
CA ALA A 140 25.46 -8.77 7.04
C ALA A 140 26.29 -7.72 7.82
N GLY A 141 26.03 -7.55 9.12
CA GLY A 141 26.78 -6.66 10.00
C GLY A 141 26.39 -5.18 9.92
N LYS A 142 25.23 -4.85 9.31
CA LYS A 142 24.73 -3.48 9.26
C LYS A 142 23.93 -3.14 10.52
N THR A 143 23.97 -1.89 10.94
CA THR A 143 22.98 -1.30 11.85
C THR A 143 21.83 -0.74 11.02
N VAL A 144 20.61 -1.25 11.22
CA VAL A 144 19.45 -0.85 10.40
C VAL A 144 18.57 0.14 11.14
N LEU A 145 18.26 1.26 10.49
CA LEU A 145 17.43 2.33 11.02
C LEU A 145 16.10 2.36 10.27
N VAL A 146 15.01 2.08 10.97
CA VAL A 146 13.64 2.19 10.46
C VAL A 146 12.98 3.36 11.16
N GLY A 147 12.76 4.45 10.45
CA GLY A 147 12.17 5.65 11.03
C GLY A 147 10.65 5.61 11.09
N ASP A 148 10.11 6.30 12.09
CA ASP A 148 8.67 6.48 12.27
C ASP A 148 8.39 7.93 12.70
N ALA A 149 7.74 8.68 11.82
CA ALA A 149 7.32 10.06 12.06
C ALA A 149 5.82 10.16 12.39
N GLY A 150 5.09 9.04 12.43
CA GLY A 150 3.65 9.01 12.74
C GLY A 150 2.73 9.65 11.69
N ARG A 151 3.24 9.96 10.49
CA ARG A 151 2.49 10.64 9.41
C ARG A 151 1.86 9.69 8.40
N VAL A 152 2.48 8.53 8.22
CA VAL A 152 1.97 7.43 7.40
C VAL A 152 1.72 6.22 8.30
N LYS A 153 1.00 5.22 7.78
CA LYS A 153 0.48 4.13 8.62
C LYS A 153 1.56 3.24 9.22
N TYR A 154 2.66 3.01 8.51
CA TYR A 154 3.70 2.07 8.92
C TYR A 154 5.07 2.74 9.02
N SER A 155 5.87 2.34 10.01
CA SER A 155 7.27 2.73 10.12
C SER A 155 8.05 2.27 8.88
N GLY A 156 9.00 3.08 8.41
CA GLY A 156 9.76 2.82 7.18
C GLY A 156 8.98 2.96 5.87
N GLN A 157 7.65 3.14 5.91
CA GLN A 157 6.88 3.46 4.71
C GLN A 157 7.22 4.87 4.23
N VAL A 158 7.41 5.04 2.93
CA VAL A 158 7.52 6.36 2.27
C VAL A 158 6.49 6.48 1.14
N LEU A 159 6.15 7.73 0.82
CA LEU A 159 5.29 8.11 -0.30
C LEU A 159 6.06 9.06 -1.21
N GLY A 160 5.62 9.22 -2.46
CA GLY A 160 6.23 10.20 -3.38
C GLY A 160 6.16 11.65 -2.86
N CYS A 161 5.20 11.96 -1.99
CA CYS A 161 5.02 13.29 -1.37
C CYS A 161 5.38 13.35 0.12
N ASP A 162 5.74 12.22 0.76
CA ASP A 162 6.05 12.18 2.20
C ASP A 162 7.20 11.20 2.47
N PHE A 163 8.37 11.77 2.79
CA PHE A 163 9.59 11.05 3.17
C PHE A 163 9.91 11.21 4.66
N SER A 164 8.96 11.63 5.49
CA SER A 164 9.20 11.95 6.90
C SER A 164 9.78 10.79 7.71
N ASN A 165 9.37 9.55 7.44
CA ASN A 165 9.97 8.35 8.03
C ASN A 165 11.44 8.17 7.66
N ALA A 166 11.85 8.52 6.43
CA ALA A 166 13.27 8.50 6.06
C ALA A 166 14.03 9.64 6.75
N GLN A 167 13.43 10.83 6.78
CA GLN A 167 14.03 12.02 7.38
C GLN A 167 14.28 11.87 8.88
N SER A 168 13.38 11.19 9.62
CA SER A 168 13.50 11.03 11.07
C SER A 168 14.74 10.24 11.51
N VAL A 169 15.37 9.50 10.60
CA VAL A 169 16.63 8.77 10.85
C VAL A 169 17.81 9.30 10.02
N SER A 170 17.60 10.35 9.22
CA SER A 170 18.58 10.83 8.24
C SER A 170 19.86 11.41 8.85
N GLU A 171 19.81 11.96 10.07
CA GLU A 171 21.01 12.45 10.76
C GLU A 171 21.93 11.31 11.21
N THR A 172 21.41 10.09 11.34
CA THR A 172 22.15 8.91 11.81
C THR A 172 22.48 7.93 10.68
N ALA A 173 21.65 7.87 9.64
CA ALA A 173 21.84 7.00 8.49
C ALA A 173 22.98 7.50 7.60
N GLU A 174 23.86 6.59 7.19
CA GLU A 174 24.96 6.90 6.27
C GLU A 174 24.56 6.67 4.79
N ALA A 175 23.61 5.75 4.57
CA ALA A 175 22.98 5.48 3.29
C ALA A 175 21.55 4.97 3.50
N PHE A 176 20.74 5.00 2.44
CA PHE A 176 19.38 4.43 2.45
C PHE A 176 19.26 3.28 1.47
N LEU A 177 18.64 2.18 1.91
CA LEU A 177 18.13 1.13 1.04
C LEU A 177 16.61 1.31 0.90
N PHE A 178 16.16 1.56 -0.33
CA PHE A 178 14.75 1.56 -0.69
C PHE A 178 14.40 0.23 -1.37
N VAL A 179 13.36 -0.44 -0.86
CA VAL A 179 12.84 -1.69 -1.45
C VAL A 179 11.51 -1.41 -2.13
N GLY A 180 11.43 -1.56 -3.45
CA GLY A 180 10.19 -1.36 -4.21
C GLY A 180 10.32 -1.66 -5.70
N GLY A 181 9.19 -1.87 -6.36
CA GLY A 181 9.10 -1.82 -7.82
C GLY A 181 8.93 -0.37 -8.29
N GLY A 182 9.81 0.08 -9.19
CA GLY A 182 9.72 1.40 -9.84
C GLY A 182 8.65 1.47 -10.93
#